data_AF-A0A6N8HVG2-F1
#
_entry.id   AF-A0A6N8HVG2-F1
#
_cell.length_a   1.000
_cell.length_b   1.000
_cell.length_c   1.000
_cell.angle_alpha   90.00
_cell.angle_beta   90.00
_cell.angle_gamma   90.00
#
_symmetry.space_group_name_H-M   'P 1'
#
loop_
_entity.id
_entity.type
_entity.pdbx_description
1 polymer ?
#
loop_
_entity_poly.entity_id
_entity_poly.type
_entity_poly.pdbx_seq_one_letter_code
_entity_poly.pdbx_strand_id
1 'polypeptide(L)'
;MRHTAVIDGHRYTWLESLKMIGCEDEIVICQSESGAKLACHSDVWETHEENAMFSFSDAKVKNKSSSSEKISLFRSLFCGRGDVYAKRWYNLKTGQAGYSPACKNEWQRGLCDKRATPCGRCPNRAFLPLTGSVIYRHLEGKDEYARDVVGLFPMLQDETTCILAIDFDDEGWQKDVSAFLGTCRDFGLTPAVERSRSGNGGHVWFFFSEPVEAAKARKLGSGLLSRAMERHATLKMESYDRLFPNQDTLPKGGFGNLIALPLQGMARRAGNSVFVNDHFDPWPDQWAFLSCVKRLTP
;
A
#
# COMPACT_ATOMS: atom_id res chain seq x y z
N MET A 1 -16.47 -4.34 26.46
CA MET A 1 -15.04 -4.75 26.51
C MET A 1 -14.28 -3.61 27.18
N ARG A 2 -13.24 -3.88 27.98
CA ARG A 2 -12.41 -2.79 28.55
C ARG A 2 -11.40 -2.39 27.48
N HIS A 3 -11.57 -1.20 26.93
CA HIS A 3 -10.68 -0.62 25.93
C HIS A 3 -9.39 -0.17 26.63
N THR A 4 -8.23 -0.51 26.08
CA THR A 4 -6.92 -0.05 26.61
C THR A 4 -6.15 0.67 25.52
N ALA A 5 -5.24 1.58 25.88
CA ALA A 5 -4.41 2.35 24.96
C ALA A 5 -2.97 2.51 25.49
N VAL A 6 -1.94 2.51 24.62
CA VAL A 6 -0.56 2.85 25.01
C VAL A 6 -0.21 4.26 24.57
N ILE A 7 -0.25 5.22 25.49
CA ILE A 7 0.08 6.62 25.21
C ILE A 7 1.42 6.92 25.90
N ASP A 8 2.39 7.48 25.18
CA ASP A 8 3.75 7.79 25.69
C ASP A 8 4.45 6.61 26.40
N GLY A 9 4.23 5.38 25.92
CA GLY A 9 4.84 4.17 26.48
C GLY A 9 4.16 3.65 27.77
N HIS A 10 3.04 4.25 28.17
CA HIS A 10 2.25 3.82 29.32
C HIS A 10 0.90 3.28 28.91
N ARG A 11 0.47 2.17 29.53
CA ARG A 11 -0.82 1.56 29.28
C ARG A 11 -1.92 2.22 30.12
N TYR A 12 -3.03 2.52 29.47
CA TYR A 12 -4.21 3.13 30.04
C TYR A 12 -5.45 2.29 29.76
N THR A 13 -6.43 2.31 30.66
CA THR A 13 -7.74 1.68 30.50
C THR A 13 -8.82 2.74 30.38
N TRP A 14 -9.69 2.63 29.38
CA TRP A 14 -10.82 3.53 29.16
C TRP A 14 -11.80 3.48 30.32
N LEU A 15 -12.31 4.64 30.73
CA LEU A 15 -13.35 4.76 31.76
C LEU A 15 -14.66 5.34 31.21
N GLU A 16 -14.59 6.49 30.56
CA GLU A 16 -15.74 7.19 29.99
C GLU A 16 -15.29 8.20 28.92
N SER A 17 -16.24 8.73 28.15
CA SER A 17 -16.01 9.85 27.24
C SER A 17 -16.98 10.99 27.52
N LEU A 18 -16.48 12.22 27.40
CA LEU A 18 -17.18 13.45 27.72
C LEU A 18 -17.16 14.37 26.49
N LYS A 19 -18.33 14.85 26.09
CA LYS A 19 -18.46 15.86 25.04
C LYS A 19 -18.23 17.26 25.62
N MET A 20 -17.40 18.04 24.94
CA MET A 20 -17.19 19.44 25.28
C MET A 20 -18.40 20.27 24.84
N ILE A 21 -18.92 21.11 25.73
CA ILE A 21 -20.05 22.00 25.40
C ILE A 21 -19.50 23.17 24.57
N GLY A 22 -19.98 23.32 23.32
CA GLY A 22 -19.63 24.44 22.45
C GLY A 22 -18.57 24.15 21.38
N CYS A 23 -18.05 22.92 21.31
CA CYS A 23 -17.31 22.40 20.15
C CYS A 23 -17.69 20.93 19.90
N GLU A 24 -17.21 20.36 18.80
CA GLU A 24 -17.44 18.94 18.47
C GLU A 24 -16.44 17.99 19.15
N ASP A 25 -15.50 18.52 19.94
CA ASP A 25 -14.42 17.72 20.55
C ASP A 25 -14.94 16.80 21.66
N GLU A 26 -14.37 15.59 21.69
CA GLU A 26 -14.62 14.57 22.72
C GLU A 26 -13.33 14.29 23.52
N ILE A 27 -13.48 14.19 24.83
CA ILE A 27 -12.40 13.85 25.74
C ILE A 27 -12.64 12.46 26.30
N VAL A 28 -11.62 11.62 26.25
CA VAL A 28 -11.61 10.30 26.87
C VAL A 28 -10.97 10.39 28.25
N ILE A 29 -11.69 9.91 29.26
CA ILE A 29 -11.18 9.70 30.62
C ILE A 29 -10.65 8.27 30.70
N CYS A 30 -9.40 8.14 31.15
CA CYS A 30 -8.70 6.86 31.21
C CYS A 30 -7.97 6.69 32.54
N GLN A 31 -7.49 5.47 32.80
CA GLN A 31 -6.81 5.10 34.03
C GLN A 31 -5.49 4.41 33.75
N SER A 32 -4.40 4.87 34.37
CA SER A 32 -3.09 4.20 34.31
C SER A 32 -3.09 2.88 35.10
N GLU A 33 -2.06 2.06 34.92
CA GLU A 33 -1.84 0.85 35.75
C GLU A 33 -1.69 1.15 37.24
N SER A 34 -1.18 2.34 37.59
CA SER A 34 -1.10 2.83 38.98
C SER A 34 -2.43 3.32 39.54
N GLY A 35 -3.50 3.29 38.75
CA GLY A 35 -4.84 3.71 39.14
C GLY A 35 -5.12 5.20 38.98
N ALA A 36 -4.16 5.99 38.47
CA ALA A 36 -4.34 7.42 38.26
C ALA A 36 -5.31 7.69 37.11
N LYS A 37 -6.31 8.56 37.34
CA LYS A 37 -7.23 9.01 36.30
C LYS A 37 -6.63 10.16 35.50
N LEU A 38 -6.72 10.06 34.19
CA LEU A 38 -6.18 11.02 33.22
C LEU A 38 -7.23 11.30 32.15
N ALA A 39 -6.99 12.35 31.37
CA ALA A 39 -7.85 12.75 30.27
C ALA A 39 -6.99 12.99 29.02
N CYS A 40 -7.49 12.56 27.86
CA CYS A 40 -6.88 12.82 26.56
C CYS A 40 -7.98 13.10 25.53
N HIS A 41 -7.64 13.75 24.42
CA HIS A 41 -8.58 13.87 23.30
C HIS A 41 -8.93 12.47 22.74
N SER A 42 -10.16 12.30 22.27
CA SER A 42 -10.61 11.08 21.57
C SER A 42 -9.61 10.62 20.51
N ASP A 43 -9.08 11.55 19.72
CA ASP A 43 -8.16 11.24 18.62
C ASP A 43 -6.85 10.64 19.11
N VAL A 44 -6.37 11.09 20.29
CA VAL A 44 -5.18 10.54 20.95
C VAL A 44 -5.49 9.12 21.43
N TRP A 45 -6.65 8.92 22.05
CA TRP A 45 -7.08 7.60 22.51
C TRP A 45 -7.18 6.61 21.36
N GLU A 46 -7.92 6.95 20.31
CA GLU A 46 -8.17 6.09 19.14
C GLU A 46 -6.88 5.71 18.41
N THR A 47 -5.92 6.64 18.31
CA THR A 47 -4.62 6.39 17.68
C THR A 47 -3.76 5.40 18.47
N HIS A 48 -3.97 5.32 19.78
CA HIS A 48 -3.13 4.55 20.70
C HIS A 48 -3.85 3.35 21.32
N GLU A 49 -5.12 3.13 20.94
CA GLU A 49 -5.95 2.07 21.50
C GLU A 49 -5.36 0.69 21.15
N GLU A 50 -4.87 -0.02 22.17
CA GLU A 50 -4.45 -1.44 22.09
C GLU A 50 -5.60 -2.35 21.66
N ASN A 51 -6.85 -1.91 21.86
CA ASN A 51 -8.07 -2.57 21.43
C ASN A 51 -8.63 -2.10 20.07
N ALA A 52 -7.82 -1.44 19.25
CA ALA A 52 -7.76 -1.82 17.85
C ALA A 52 -6.95 -3.13 17.66
N MET A 53 -7.21 -4.15 18.51
CA MET A 53 -7.60 -5.42 17.90
C MET A 53 -8.75 -5.07 16.95
N PHE A 54 -8.42 -4.68 15.72
CA PHE A 54 -9.33 -4.80 14.60
C PHE A 54 -9.74 -6.26 14.66
N SER A 55 -10.86 -6.51 15.32
CA SER A 55 -11.57 -7.74 15.19
C SER A 55 -12.01 -7.69 13.74
N PHE A 56 -11.16 -8.20 12.87
CA PHE A 56 -11.53 -8.63 11.54
C PHE A 56 -12.49 -9.84 11.64
N SER A 57 -13.33 -9.92 12.69
CA SER A 57 -14.43 -10.88 12.84
C SER A 57 -15.27 -10.84 11.57
N ASP A 58 -15.53 -9.64 11.07
CA ASP A 58 -16.36 -9.36 9.91
C ASP A 58 -15.60 -9.43 8.58
N ALA A 59 -14.28 -9.70 8.60
CA ALA A 59 -13.54 -9.91 7.36
C ALA A 59 -14.09 -11.11 6.61
N LYS A 60 -14.48 -10.86 5.36
CA LYS A 60 -15.03 -11.87 4.46
C LYS A 60 -13.94 -12.86 4.00
N VAL A 61 -12.70 -12.39 3.89
CA VAL A 61 -11.56 -13.20 3.48
C VAL A 61 -10.51 -13.20 4.60
N LYS A 62 -10.03 -14.38 4.97
CA LYS A 62 -9.04 -14.60 6.03
C LYS A 62 -7.93 -15.54 5.56
N ASN A 63 -6.91 -15.77 6.38
CA ASN A 63 -5.84 -16.74 6.13
C ASN A 63 -6.35 -18.15 5.79
N LYS A 64 -7.51 -18.56 6.32
CA LYS A 64 -8.12 -19.87 6.05
C LYS A 64 -9.00 -19.92 4.79
N SER A 65 -9.30 -18.77 4.18
CA SER A 65 -10.07 -18.72 2.93
C SER A 65 -9.33 -19.39 1.77
N SER A 66 -10.08 -19.80 0.75
CA SER A 66 -9.55 -20.44 -0.45
C SER A 66 -8.60 -19.51 -1.23
N SER A 67 -7.75 -20.11 -2.06
CA SER A 67 -6.84 -19.35 -2.92
C SER A 67 -7.61 -18.45 -3.89
N SER A 68 -8.76 -18.91 -4.41
CA SER A 68 -9.59 -18.13 -5.33
C SER A 68 -10.21 -16.90 -4.67
N GLU A 69 -10.70 -17.01 -3.43
CA GLU A 69 -11.23 -15.87 -2.67
C GLU A 69 -10.14 -14.81 -2.41
N LYS A 70 -8.95 -15.25 -1.97
CA LYS A 70 -7.81 -14.37 -1.73
C LYS A 70 -7.35 -13.65 -2.99
N ILE A 71 -7.22 -14.38 -4.10
CA ILE A 71 -6.86 -13.78 -5.40
C ILE A 71 -7.92 -12.78 -5.87
N SER A 72 -9.20 -13.08 -5.65
CA SER A 72 -10.30 -12.19 -6.03
C SER A 72 -10.26 -10.89 -5.23
N LEU A 73 -10.08 -10.98 -3.90
CA LEU A 73 -9.89 -9.82 -3.04
C LEU A 73 -8.66 -9.01 -3.47
N PHE A 74 -7.52 -9.68 -3.67
CA PHE A 74 -6.26 -9.04 -4.08
C PHE A 74 -6.44 -8.23 -5.36
N ARG A 75 -7.04 -8.83 -6.40
CA ARG A 75 -7.29 -8.15 -7.68
C ARG A 75 -8.30 -7.01 -7.58
N SER A 76 -9.23 -7.08 -6.62
CA SER A 76 -10.20 -6.01 -6.39
C SER A 76 -9.62 -4.77 -5.72
N LEU A 77 -8.47 -4.92 -5.03
CA LEU A 77 -7.75 -3.83 -4.36
C LEU A 77 -6.61 -3.30 -5.24
N PHE A 78 -5.73 -4.19 -5.68
CA PHE A 78 -4.59 -3.84 -6.54
C PHE A 78 -5.03 -3.85 -8.01
N CYS A 79 -6.01 -3.00 -8.31
CA CYS A 79 -6.59 -2.85 -9.64
C CYS A 79 -5.79 -1.82 -10.46
N GLY A 80 -5.41 -2.23 -11.67
CA GLY A 80 -4.69 -1.44 -12.67
C GLY A 80 -4.85 -2.12 -14.02
N ARG A 81 -3.84 -2.03 -14.90
CA ARG A 81 -3.91 -2.65 -16.23
C ARG A 81 -4.09 -4.17 -16.14
N GLY A 82 -5.22 -4.65 -16.65
CA GLY A 82 -5.53 -6.08 -16.75
C GLY A 82 -4.97 -6.76 -18.01
N ASP A 83 -4.73 -5.97 -19.07
CA ASP A 83 -4.25 -6.44 -20.37
C ASP A 83 -2.72 -6.60 -20.44
N VAL A 84 -1.99 -6.07 -19.46
CA VAL A 84 -0.53 -6.18 -19.36
C VAL A 84 -0.06 -6.07 -17.92
N TYR A 85 0.93 -6.88 -17.54
CA TYR A 85 1.66 -6.74 -16.28
C TYR A 85 3.16 -6.62 -16.53
N ALA A 86 3.90 -6.12 -15.54
CA ALA A 86 5.35 -6.12 -15.56
C ALA A 86 5.87 -7.41 -14.92
N LYS A 87 6.66 -8.20 -15.65
CA LYS A 87 7.38 -9.33 -15.05
C LYS A 87 8.74 -8.86 -14.55
N ARG A 88 9.15 -9.35 -13.38
CA ARG A 88 10.53 -9.19 -12.93
C ARG A 88 11.44 -10.14 -13.70
N TRP A 89 12.58 -9.64 -14.17
CA TRP A 89 13.64 -10.45 -14.73
C TRP A 89 14.89 -10.38 -13.84
N TYR A 90 15.70 -11.43 -13.93
CA TYR A 90 16.97 -11.53 -13.23
C TYR A 90 18.01 -12.14 -14.18
N ASN A 91 19.17 -11.51 -14.29
CA ASN A 91 20.28 -11.98 -15.11
C ASN A 91 21.29 -12.72 -14.22
N LEU A 92 21.36 -14.05 -14.38
CA LEU A 92 22.25 -14.91 -13.60
C LEU A 92 23.74 -14.57 -13.79
N LYS A 93 24.14 -13.99 -14.92
CA LYS A 93 25.55 -13.67 -15.21
C LYS A 93 26.00 -12.37 -14.57
N THR A 94 25.14 -11.35 -14.57
CA THR A 94 25.48 -10.01 -14.09
C THR A 94 24.94 -9.70 -12.69
N GLY A 95 24.05 -10.54 -12.16
CA GLY A 95 23.32 -10.29 -10.92
C GLY A 95 22.26 -9.19 -11.02
N GLN A 96 22.09 -8.58 -12.19
CA GLN A 96 21.16 -7.47 -12.38
C GLN A 96 19.71 -7.95 -12.44
N ALA A 97 18.82 -7.11 -11.97
CA ALA A 97 17.38 -7.33 -12.02
C ALA A 97 16.65 -6.08 -12.52
N GLY A 98 15.42 -6.29 -12.98
CA GLY A 98 14.54 -5.20 -13.36
C GLY A 98 13.17 -5.70 -13.74
N TYR A 99 12.38 -4.81 -14.32
CA TYR A 99 11.03 -5.13 -14.78
C TYR A 99 10.91 -4.89 -16.27
N SER A 100 10.01 -5.64 -16.91
CA SER A 100 9.60 -5.36 -18.29
C SER A 100 8.17 -5.83 -18.52
N PRO A 101 7.42 -5.23 -19.46
CA PRO A 101 6.10 -5.72 -19.83
C PRO A 101 6.17 -7.19 -20.25
N ALA A 102 5.29 -8.02 -19.69
CA ALA A 102 5.17 -9.42 -20.07
C ALA A 102 4.59 -9.52 -21.48
N CYS A 103 5.33 -10.13 -22.40
CA CYS A 103 4.97 -10.19 -23.81
C CYS A 103 5.27 -11.59 -24.37
N LYS A 104 4.32 -12.15 -25.13
CA LYS A 104 4.46 -13.45 -25.79
C LYS A 104 5.61 -13.46 -26.82
N ASN A 105 5.83 -12.31 -27.47
CA ASN A 105 6.83 -12.17 -28.52
C ASN A 105 8.22 -11.77 -28.00
N GLU A 106 8.39 -11.67 -26.69
CA GLU A 106 9.64 -11.22 -26.09
C GLU A 106 10.84 -12.07 -26.54
N TRP A 107 11.89 -11.40 -27.04
CA TRP A 107 13.11 -11.99 -27.59
C TRP A 107 12.90 -12.95 -28.78
N GLN A 108 11.70 -13.03 -29.35
CA GLN A 108 11.47 -13.80 -30.56
C GLN A 108 12.12 -13.09 -31.76
N ARG A 109 13.05 -13.79 -32.43
CA ARG A 109 13.79 -13.28 -33.58
C ARG A 109 12.83 -12.83 -34.69
N GLY A 110 13.05 -11.62 -35.22
CA GLY A 110 12.20 -11.02 -36.26
C GLY A 110 10.92 -10.36 -35.74
N LEU A 111 10.52 -10.62 -34.49
CA LEU A 111 9.32 -10.01 -33.88
C LEU A 111 9.67 -8.98 -32.81
N CYS A 112 10.65 -9.25 -31.96
CA CYS A 112 11.00 -8.39 -30.83
C CYS A 112 12.49 -8.07 -30.81
N ASP A 113 12.80 -6.78 -30.94
CA ASP A 113 14.11 -6.21 -30.66
C ASP A 113 13.96 -5.14 -29.57
N LYS A 114 14.16 -5.56 -28.31
CA LYS A 114 14.09 -4.66 -27.15
C LYS A 114 15.24 -3.64 -27.12
N ARG A 115 16.33 -3.85 -27.87
CA ARG A 115 17.45 -2.90 -27.95
C ARG A 115 17.14 -1.78 -28.92
N ALA A 116 16.43 -2.09 -30.00
CA ALA A 116 16.05 -1.11 -31.01
C ALA A 116 14.73 -0.38 -30.70
N THR A 117 13.71 -1.09 -30.21
CA THR A 117 12.34 -0.53 -30.06
C THR A 117 11.77 -0.72 -28.65
N PRO A 118 11.40 0.37 -27.94
CA PRO A 118 10.71 0.28 -26.66
C PRO A 118 9.36 -0.42 -26.78
N CYS A 119 8.98 -1.21 -25.76
CA CYS A 119 7.75 -2.02 -25.79
C CYS A 119 6.47 -1.19 -26.04
N GLY A 120 6.40 0.06 -25.58
CA GLY A 120 5.25 0.93 -25.81
C GLY A 120 5.04 1.31 -27.29
N ARG A 121 6.12 1.29 -28.09
CA ARG A 121 6.13 1.61 -29.53
C ARG A 121 6.34 0.39 -30.42
N CYS A 122 6.41 -0.82 -29.85
CA CYS A 122 6.66 -2.05 -30.60
C CYS A 122 5.43 -2.45 -31.43
N PRO A 123 5.53 -2.56 -32.76
CA PRO A 123 4.39 -2.94 -33.61
C PRO A 123 3.98 -4.41 -33.43
N ASN A 124 4.92 -5.26 -33.02
CA ASN A 124 4.71 -6.69 -32.79
C ASN A 124 4.42 -7.02 -31.31
N ARG A 125 3.95 -6.04 -30.52
CA ARG A 125 3.64 -6.27 -29.11
C ARG A 125 2.46 -7.24 -28.96
N ALA A 126 2.64 -8.25 -28.12
CA ALA A 126 1.62 -9.23 -27.78
C ALA A 126 1.62 -9.44 -26.27
N PHE A 127 1.11 -8.46 -25.53
CA PHE A 127 1.17 -8.46 -24.07
C PHE A 127 0.34 -9.59 -23.45
N LEU A 128 0.82 -10.07 -22.31
CA LEU A 128 0.16 -11.10 -21.54
C LEU A 128 -0.70 -10.46 -20.44
N PRO A 129 -1.96 -10.90 -20.28
CA PRO A 129 -2.87 -10.31 -19.29
C PRO A 129 -2.48 -10.69 -17.85
N LEU A 130 -2.86 -9.84 -16.91
CA LEU A 130 -2.71 -10.09 -15.48
C LEU A 130 -3.81 -11.05 -14.97
N THR A 131 -3.57 -12.35 -15.11
CA THR A 131 -4.56 -13.38 -14.75
C THR A 131 -4.47 -13.80 -13.28
N GLY A 132 -5.50 -14.49 -12.79
CA GLY A 132 -5.47 -15.09 -11.45
C GLY A 132 -4.33 -16.08 -11.24
N SER A 133 -3.88 -16.79 -12.29
CA SER A 133 -2.73 -17.70 -12.18
C SER A 133 -1.39 -16.97 -12.11
N VAL A 134 -1.28 -15.78 -12.72
CA VAL A 134 -0.12 -14.90 -12.56
C VAL A 134 -0.05 -14.39 -11.11
N ILE A 135 -1.17 -13.93 -10.55
CA ILE A 135 -1.26 -13.51 -9.14
C ILE A 135 -0.99 -14.68 -8.19
N TYR A 136 -1.51 -15.88 -8.47
CA TYR A 136 -1.23 -17.06 -7.66
C TYR A 136 0.28 -17.32 -7.55
N ARG A 137 1.00 -17.36 -8.68
CA ARG A 137 2.46 -17.59 -8.69
C ARG A 137 3.22 -16.51 -7.93
N HIS A 138 2.79 -15.26 -8.05
CA HIS A 138 3.35 -14.16 -7.28
C HIS A 138 3.20 -14.37 -5.76
N LEU A 139 1.98 -14.67 -5.30
CA LEU A 139 1.68 -14.89 -3.88
C LEU A 139 2.33 -16.17 -3.33
N GLU A 140 2.54 -17.18 -4.19
CA GLU A 140 3.22 -18.42 -3.83
C GLU A 140 4.72 -18.18 -3.64
N GLY A 141 5.33 -17.40 -4.54
CA GLY A 141 6.71 -16.96 -4.48
C GLY A 141 7.68 -18.13 -4.41
N LYS A 142 7.83 -18.89 -5.49
CA LYS A 142 8.68 -20.10 -5.54
C LYS A 142 9.94 -19.93 -6.38
N ASP A 143 10.04 -18.88 -7.18
CA ASP A 143 11.24 -18.63 -7.99
C ASP A 143 12.36 -18.07 -7.12
N GLU A 144 13.44 -18.82 -6.96
CA GLU A 144 14.62 -18.45 -6.16
C GLU A 144 15.20 -17.07 -6.51
N TYR A 145 15.09 -16.65 -7.77
CA TYR A 145 15.57 -15.37 -8.26
C TYR A 145 14.47 -14.31 -8.26
N ALA A 146 13.32 -14.57 -7.62
CA ALA A 146 12.16 -13.70 -7.55
C ALA A 146 11.69 -13.19 -8.92
N ARG A 147 11.73 -14.06 -9.95
CA ARG A 147 11.20 -13.75 -11.30
C ARG A 147 9.67 -13.87 -11.39
N ASP A 148 9.06 -14.43 -10.34
CA ASP A 148 7.61 -14.47 -10.15
C ASP A 148 7.04 -13.19 -9.51
N VAL A 149 7.89 -12.22 -9.15
CA VAL A 149 7.41 -10.90 -8.74
C VAL A 149 6.71 -10.24 -9.93
N VAL A 150 5.49 -9.78 -9.68
CA VAL A 150 4.65 -9.09 -10.64
C VAL A 150 4.64 -7.61 -10.28
N GLY A 151 4.85 -6.76 -11.27
CA GLY A 151 4.57 -5.34 -11.17
C GLY A 151 3.24 -4.99 -11.83
N LEU A 152 2.49 -4.11 -11.18
CA LEU A 152 1.25 -3.54 -11.65
C LEU A 152 1.52 -2.21 -12.34
N PHE A 153 0.89 -1.98 -13.48
CA PHE A 153 0.75 -0.65 -14.07
C PHE A 153 -0.57 -0.05 -13.54
N PRO A 154 -0.55 0.94 -12.61
CA PRO A 154 -1.74 1.42 -11.92
C PRO A 154 -2.65 2.26 -12.82
N MET A 155 -2.06 2.96 -13.80
CA MET A 155 -2.80 3.86 -14.69
C MET A 155 -3.51 3.08 -15.81
N LEU A 156 -4.82 3.27 -15.92
CA LEU A 156 -5.66 2.71 -16.96
C LEU A 156 -5.50 3.47 -18.29
N GLN A 157 -6.06 2.93 -19.37
CA GLN A 157 -5.92 3.51 -20.71
C GLN A 157 -6.70 4.83 -20.90
N ASP A 158 -7.73 5.04 -20.09
CA ASP A 158 -8.55 6.27 -20.03
C ASP A 158 -8.00 7.27 -19.02
N GLU A 159 -6.74 7.11 -18.61
CA GLU A 159 -6.03 8.01 -17.68
C GLU A 159 -6.62 8.05 -16.25
N THR A 160 -7.41 7.03 -15.90
CA THR A 160 -7.90 6.80 -14.53
C THR A 160 -7.01 5.82 -13.76
N THR A 161 -7.24 5.70 -12.44
CA THR A 161 -6.59 4.74 -11.54
C THR A 161 -7.55 4.31 -10.44
N CYS A 162 -7.41 3.07 -9.96
CA CYS A 162 -8.16 2.56 -8.80
C CYS A 162 -7.35 2.63 -7.50
N ILE A 163 -6.08 3.05 -7.58
CA ILE A 163 -5.18 3.16 -6.44
C ILE A 163 -4.34 4.43 -6.50
N LEU A 164 -3.89 4.86 -5.34
CA LEU A 164 -2.74 5.75 -5.16
C LEU A 164 -1.78 5.06 -4.20
N ALA A 165 -0.51 4.93 -4.57
CA ALA A 165 0.53 4.52 -3.64
C ALA A 165 1.62 5.60 -3.54
N ILE A 166 2.20 5.75 -2.37
CA ILE A 166 3.34 6.64 -2.12
C ILE A 166 4.50 5.78 -1.65
N ASP A 167 5.65 5.96 -2.30
CA ASP A 167 6.89 5.24 -2.06
C ASP A 167 7.75 5.99 -1.05
N PHE A 168 8.11 5.32 0.05
CA PHE A 168 9.07 5.80 1.03
C PHE A 168 10.22 4.78 1.12
N ASP A 169 11.42 5.17 0.71
CA ASP A 169 12.62 4.34 0.67
C ASP A 169 13.70 4.84 1.65
N ASP A 170 14.71 4.01 1.90
CA ASP A 170 15.89 4.33 2.72
C ASP A 170 15.65 4.47 4.24
N GLU A 171 16.70 4.89 4.95
CA GLU A 171 16.71 5.01 6.41
C GLU A 171 15.72 6.06 6.89
N GLY A 172 14.99 5.75 7.96
CA GLY A 172 14.00 6.67 8.54
C GLY A 172 12.63 6.66 7.87
N TRP A 173 12.38 5.79 6.89
CA TRP A 173 11.08 5.67 6.21
C TRP A 173 9.90 5.52 7.18
N GLN A 174 10.07 4.79 8.30
CA GLN A 174 9.00 4.66 9.30
C GLN A 174 8.61 6.01 9.89
N LYS A 175 9.58 6.89 10.18
CA LYS A 175 9.31 8.20 10.78
C LYS A 175 8.53 9.09 9.83
N ASP A 176 8.93 9.11 8.56
CA ASP A 176 8.27 9.88 7.51
C ASP A 176 6.86 9.32 7.21
N VAL A 177 6.71 7.99 7.16
CA VAL A 177 5.40 7.34 7.05
C VAL A 177 4.52 7.69 8.24
N SER A 178 5.01 7.63 9.48
CA SER A 178 4.23 7.98 10.67
C SER A 178 3.74 9.44 10.63
N ALA A 179 4.61 10.38 10.23
CA ALA A 179 4.24 11.79 10.06
C ALA A 179 3.19 11.98 8.94
N PHE A 180 3.36 11.27 7.83
CA PHE A 180 2.39 11.26 6.73
C PHE A 180 1.03 10.66 7.15
N LEU A 181 1.03 9.55 7.88
CA LEU A 181 -0.19 8.93 8.41
C LEU A 181 -0.90 9.85 9.41
N GLY A 182 -0.16 10.54 10.28
CA GLY A 182 -0.72 11.55 11.18
C GLY A 182 -1.53 12.59 10.40
N THR A 183 -0.93 13.13 9.33
CA THR A 183 -1.59 14.07 8.42
C THR A 183 -2.82 13.45 7.75
N CYS A 184 -2.76 12.19 7.33
CA CYS A 184 -3.92 11.50 6.76
C CYS A 184 -5.08 11.39 7.75
N ARG A 185 -4.80 11.06 9.01
CA ARG A 185 -5.81 10.91 10.07
C ARG A 185 -6.54 12.23 10.35
N ASP A 186 -5.86 13.37 10.27
CA ASP A 186 -6.50 14.69 10.40
C ASP A 186 -7.59 14.94 9.35
N PHE A 187 -7.51 14.26 8.20
CA PHE A 187 -8.52 14.31 7.13
C PHE A 187 -9.45 13.09 7.15
N GLY A 188 -9.44 12.29 8.22
CA GLY A 188 -10.26 11.09 8.35
C GLY A 188 -9.82 9.93 7.44
N LEU A 189 -8.59 9.97 6.91
CA LEU A 189 -8.07 8.97 5.99
C LEU A 189 -7.21 7.93 6.72
N THR A 190 -7.43 6.65 6.40
CA THR A 190 -6.70 5.52 6.99
C THR A 190 -6.08 4.65 5.88
N PRO A 191 -5.03 5.13 5.18
CA PRO A 191 -4.38 4.34 4.14
C PRO A 191 -3.69 3.09 4.72
N ALA A 192 -3.50 2.07 3.89
CA ALA A 192 -2.81 0.85 4.28
C ALA A 192 -1.30 0.99 4.10
N VAL A 193 -0.49 0.60 5.08
CA VAL A 193 0.97 0.60 4.96
C VAL A 193 1.47 -0.80 4.66
N GLU A 194 2.24 -0.94 3.58
CA GLU A 194 3.00 -2.14 3.24
C GLU A 194 4.48 -1.88 3.50
N ARG A 195 5.16 -2.74 4.26
CA ARG A 195 6.62 -2.77 4.26
C ARG A 195 7.12 -3.30 2.93
N SER A 196 8.07 -2.62 2.29
CA SER A 196 8.56 -2.95 0.95
C SER A 196 9.19 -4.36 0.88
N ARG A 197 9.47 -4.82 -0.33
CA ARG A 197 10.09 -6.14 -0.55
C ARG A 197 11.50 -6.24 0.05
N SER A 198 12.28 -5.16 0.05
CA SER A 198 13.62 -5.13 0.64
C SER A 198 13.56 -5.06 2.17
N GLY A 199 12.49 -4.49 2.73
CA GLY A 199 12.36 -4.17 4.15
C GLY A 199 12.93 -2.79 4.52
N ASN A 200 13.59 -2.11 3.57
CA ASN A 200 14.23 -0.81 3.77
C ASN A 200 13.37 0.34 3.22
N GLY A 201 12.05 0.20 3.37
CA GLY A 201 11.09 1.16 2.85
C GLY A 201 9.67 0.65 3.05
N GLY A 202 8.70 1.45 2.62
CA GLY A 202 7.30 1.09 2.65
C GLY A 202 6.48 1.86 1.63
N HIS A 203 5.35 1.28 1.25
CA HIS A 203 4.37 1.91 0.39
C HIS A 203 3.12 2.23 1.20
N VAL A 204 2.63 3.46 1.09
CA VAL A 204 1.35 3.88 1.68
C VAL A 204 0.27 3.85 0.60
N TRP A 205 -0.72 3.00 0.76
CA TRP A 205 -1.74 2.69 -0.24
C TRP A 205 -3.10 3.29 0.10
N PHE A 206 -3.68 3.99 -0.87
CA PHE A 206 -5.08 4.37 -0.91
C PHE A 206 -5.78 3.57 -2.01
N PHE A 207 -6.96 3.05 -1.69
CA PHE A 207 -7.81 2.31 -2.63
C PHE A 207 -9.05 3.13 -2.93
N PHE A 208 -9.42 3.26 -4.20
CA PHE A 208 -10.66 3.92 -4.59
C PHE A 208 -11.75 2.88 -4.84
N SER A 209 -13.00 3.23 -4.51
CA SER A 209 -14.16 2.37 -4.71
C SER A 209 -14.55 2.26 -6.19
N GLU A 210 -14.22 3.28 -6.97
CA GLU A 210 -14.35 3.36 -8.43
C GLU A 210 -13.13 4.10 -9.03
N PRO A 211 -12.85 3.94 -10.35
CA PRO A 211 -11.71 4.62 -10.96
C PRO A 211 -11.81 6.15 -10.88
N VAL A 212 -10.71 6.80 -10.54
CA VAL A 212 -10.57 8.26 -10.50
C VAL A 212 -9.53 8.74 -11.49
N GLU A 213 -9.63 9.98 -11.96
CA GLU A 213 -8.57 10.59 -12.77
C GLU A 213 -7.22 10.49 -12.05
N ALA A 214 -6.17 10.02 -12.74
CA ALA A 214 -4.83 9.90 -12.18
C ALA A 214 -4.33 11.24 -11.62
N ALA A 215 -4.69 12.35 -12.29
CA ALA A 215 -4.38 13.69 -11.83
C ALA A 215 -5.01 14.06 -10.49
N LYS A 216 -6.25 13.64 -10.22
CA LYS A 216 -6.93 13.87 -8.94
C LYS A 216 -6.29 13.05 -7.82
N ALA A 217 -6.03 11.76 -8.07
CA ALA A 217 -5.32 10.90 -7.14
C ALA A 217 -3.93 11.47 -6.79
N ARG A 218 -3.16 11.93 -7.78
CA ARG A 218 -1.85 12.56 -7.54
C ARG A 218 -1.96 13.86 -6.74
N LYS A 219 -2.93 14.72 -7.05
CA LYS A 219 -3.17 15.95 -6.28
C LYS A 219 -3.49 15.66 -4.81
N LEU A 220 -4.27 14.62 -4.52
CA LEU A 220 -4.52 14.16 -3.15
C LEU A 220 -3.19 13.78 -2.46
N GLY A 221 -2.40 12.90 -3.08
CA GLY A 221 -1.11 12.45 -2.52
C GLY A 221 -0.13 13.59 -2.29
N SER A 222 0.07 14.44 -3.30
CA SER A 222 0.95 15.61 -3.20
C SER A 222 0.48 16.62 -2.16
N GLY A 223 -0.83 16.87 -2.07
CA GLY A 223 -1.39 17.78 -1.07
C GLY A 223 -1.19 17.27 0.36
N LEU A 224 -1.41 15.97 0.60
CA LEU A 224 -1.14 15.35 1.90
C LEU A 224 0.35 15.41 2.26
N LEU A 225 1.24 15.15 1.29
CA LEU A 225 2.70 15.27 1.50
C LEU A 225 3.09 16.71 1.86
N SER A 226 2.62 17.70 1.10
CA SER A 226 2.89 19.11 1.41
C SER A 226 2.40 19.48 2.80
N ARG A 227 1.20 19.06 3.18
CA ARG A 227 0.65 19.34 4.51
C ARG A 227 1.45 18.66 5.62
N ALA A 228 1.96 17.44 5.39
CA ALA A 228 2.80 16.74 6.35
C ALA A 228 4.15 17.45 6.55
N MET A 229 4.76 17.92 5.46
CA MET A 229 6.01 18.71 5.52
C MET A 229 5.82 20.05 6.23
N GLU A 230 4.69 20.74 6.02
CA GLU A 230 4.35 21.98 6.71
C GLU A 230 4.18 21.80 8.22
N ARG A 231 3.53 20.71 8.66
CA ARG A 231 3.31 20.39 10.08
C ARG A 231 4.61 20.05 10.81
N HIS A 232 5.55 19.45 10.09
CA HIS A 232 6.81 18.99 10.65
C HIS A 232 7.98 19.70 10.00
N ALA A 233 8.17 20.98 10.33
CA ALA A 233 9.23 21.81 9.75
C ALA A 233 10.66 21.23 9.86
N THR A 234 10.89 20.27 10.75
CA THR A 234 12.17 19.54 10.91
C THR A 234 12.23 18.20 10.16
N LEU A 235 11.10 17.65 9.70
CA LEU A 235 11.01 16.46 8.88
C LEU A 235 10.99 16.86 7.41
N LYS A 236 12.08 16.58 6.71
CA LYS A 236 12.23 16.89 5.29
C LYS A 236 11.56 15.86 4.37
N MET A 237 10.94 14.80 4.93
CA MET A 237 10.40 13.67 4.17
C MET A 237 11.44 13.10 3.20
N GLU A 238 12.66 12.85 3.70
CA GLU A 238 13.80 12.48 2.86
C GLU A 238 13.63 11.08 2.26
N SER A 239 12.81 10.23 2.89
CA SER A 239 12.51 8.90 2.38
C SER A 239 11.50 8.92 1.23
N TYR A 240 10.75 10.00 1.00
CA TYR A 240 9.80 10.05 -0.11
C TYR A 240 10.51 9.97 -1.47
N ASP A 241 10.16 8.97 -2.28
CA ASP A 241 10.67 8.81 -3.65
C ASP A 241 9.63 9.31 -4.67
N ARG A 242 8.43 8.70 -4.72
CA ARG A 242 7.45 8.96 -5.78
C ARG A 242 6.02 8.51 -5.47
N LEU A 243 5.09 8.97 -6.30
CA LEU A 243 3.69 8.50 -6.34
C LEU A 243 3.47 7.41 -7.40
N PHE A 244 2.44 6.60 -7.22
CA PHE A 244 1.94 5.65 -8.20
C PHE A 244 0.43 5.82 -8.35
N PRO A 245 -0.07 6.25 -9.52
CA PRO A 245 0.68 6.66 -10.72
C PRO A 245 1.53 7.94 -10.48
N ASN A 246 2.65 8.10 -11.21
CA ASN A 246 3.49 9.32 -11.14
C ASN A 246 3.22 10.31 -12.30
N GLN A 247 2.30 9.99 -13.21
CA GLN A 247 1.92 10.86 -14.33
C GLN A 247 0.41 11.10 -14.39
N ASP A 248 0.01 12.26 -14.91
CA ASP A 248 -1.39 12.67 -15.09
C ASP A 248 -2.02 12.12 -16.37
N THR A 249 -1.20 11.95 -17.41
CA THR A 249 -1.62 11.53 -18.75
C THR A 249 -0.80 10.35 -19.23
N LEU A 250 -1.35 9.54 -20.12
CA LEU A 250 -0.69 8.36 -20.68
C LEU A 250 -0.31 8.60 -22.15
N PRO A 251 0.99 8.70 -22.48
CA PRO A 251 1.42 8.78 -23.87
C PRO A 251 0.92 7.59 -24.68
N LYS A 252 0.59 7.80 -25.96
CA LYS A 252 0.06 6.75 -26.84
C LYS A 252 0.92 5.48 -26.80
N GLY A 253 0.32 4.37 -26.40
CA GLY A 253 0.97 3.07 -26.30
C GLY A 253 1.82 2.86 -25.04
N GLY A 254 1.88 3.83 -24.14
CA GLY A 254 2.55 3.73 -22.84
C GLY A 254 1.78 2.90 -21.81
N PHE A 255 2.43 2.69 -20.66
CA PHE A 255 1.89 1.95 -19.51
C PHE A 255 1.93 2.75 -18.21
N GLY A 256 2.58 3.93 -18.22
CA GLY A 256 2.96 4.64 -17.02
C GLY A 256 4.09 3.94 -16.25
N ASN A 257 4.35 4.43 -15.03
CA ASN A 257 5.19 3.74 -14.06
C ASN A 257 4.54 2.45 -13.54
N LEU A 258 5.36 1.53 -13.03
CA LEU A 258 4.91 0.28 -12.42
C LEU A 258 5.28 0.26 -10.93
N ILE A 259 4.45 -0.37 -10.12
CA ILE A 259 4.75 -0.69 -8.71
C ILE A 259 4.77 -2.20 -8.53
N ALA A 260 5.70 -2.73 -7.75
CA ALA A 260 5.71 -4.16 -7.42
C ALA A 260 4.47 -4.50 -6.57
N LEU A 261 3.77 -5.58 -6.91
CA LEU A 261 2.64 -6.03 -6.12
C LEU A 261 3.11 -6.56 -4.74
N PRO A 262 2.31 -6.33 -3.68
CA PRO A 262 2.64 -6.76 -2.33
C PRO A 262 2.36 -8.25 -2.12
N LEU A 263 2.79 -8.79 -0.97
CA LEU A 263 2.58 -10.18 -0.53
C LEU A 263 3.26 -11.23 -1.42
N GLN A 264 4.36 -10.88 -2.11
CA GLN A 264 5.15 -11.88 -2.83
C GLN A 264 5.65 -12.96 -1.85
N GLY A 265 5.49 -14.24 -2.22
CA GLY A 265 5.59 -15.33 -1.26
C GLY A 265 6.92 -15.47 -0.51
N MET A 266 8.06 -15.25 -1.17
CA MET A 266 9.38 -15.30 -0.50
C MET A 266 9.58 -14.12 0.43
N ALA A 267 9.30 -12.89 -0.06
CA ALA A 267 9.42 -11.69 0.74
C ALA A 267 8.53 -11.75 1.98
N ARG A 268 7.29 -12.21 1.82
CA ARG A 268 6.34 -12.40 2.92
C ARG A 268 6.86 -13.36 3.98
N ARG A 269 7.47 -14.48 3.58
CA ARG A 269 8.07 -15.44 4.53
C ARG A 269 9.25 -14.85 5.31
N ALA A 270 9.93 -13.84 4.74
CA ALA A 270 10.97 -13.07 5.41
C ALA A 270 10.43 -11.88 6.23
N GLY A 271 9.10 -11.71 6.35
CA GLY A 271 8.50 -10.58 7.07
C GLY A 271 8.47 -9.26 6.29
N ASN A 272 8.74 -9.30 4.98
CA ASN A 272 8.72 -8.16 4.07
C ASN A 272 7.57 -8.28 3.06
N SER A 273 7.27 -7.21 2.32
CA SER A 273 6.11 -7.19 1.41
C SER A 273 4.81 -7.58 2.12
N VAL A 274 4.62 -7.08 3.34
CA VAL A 274 3.47 -7.33 4.21
C VAL A 274 2.89 -6.01 4.68
N PHE A 275 1.58 -6.02 4.91
CA PHE A 275 0.89 -4.92 5.55
C PHE A 275 1.18 -4.90 7.04
N VAL A 276 1.42 -3.70 7.55
CA VAL A 276 1.84 -3.47 8.94
C VAL A 276 0.89 -2.50 9.65
N ASN A 277 0.89 -2.56 10.98
CA ASN A 277 0.16 -1.63 11.84
C ASN A 277 0.96 -0.34 12.08
N ASP A 278 0.45 0.52 12.98
CA ASP A 278 1.07 1.80 13.32
C ASP A 278 2.42 1.68 14.04
N HIS A 279 2.74 0.51 14.58
CA HIS A 279 4.05 0.16 15.13
C HIS A 279 4.97 -0.51 14.11
N PHE A 280 4.55 -0.58 12.85
CA PHE A 280 5.23 -1.27 11.76
C PHE A 280 5.36 -2.79 11.95
N ASP A 281 4.58 -3.38 12.85
CA ASP A 281 4.49 -4.82 13.02
C ASP A 281 3.54 -5.44 11.98
N PRO A 282 3.88 -6.58 11.37
CA PRO A 282 3.01 -7.25 10.42
C PRO A 282 1.65 -7.62 11.03
N TRP A 283 0.55 -7.33 10.31
CA TRP A 283 -0.77 -7.80 10.72
C TRP A 283 -0.80 -9.35 10.78
N PRO A 284 -1.35 -9.96 11.86
CA PRO A 284 -1.37 -11.42 12.01
C PRO A 284 -2.12 -12.14 10.89
N ASP A 285 -3.19 -11.53 10.37
CA ASP A 285 -3.93 -12.01 9.20
C ASP A 285 -4.00 -10.92 8.14
N GLN A 286 -3.05 -11.00 7.20
CA GLN A 286 -2.92 -10.08 6.06
C GLN A 286 -4.19 -10.01 5.21
N TRP A 287 -4.89 -11.14 5.06
CA TRP A 287 -6.12 -11.19 4.25
C TRP A 287 -7.30 -10.58 4.98
N ALA A 288 -7.38 -10.80 6.30
CA ALA A 288 -8.41 -10.20 7.12
C ALA A 288 -8.26 -8.68 7.17
N PHE A 289 -7.03 -8.18 7.31
CA PHE A 289 -6.71 -6.76 7.17
C PHE A 289 -7.15 -6.21 5.80
N LEU A 290 -6.67 -6.82 4.71
CA LEU A 290 -7.04 -6.38 3.35
C LEU A 290 -8.55 -6.47 3.08
N SER A 291 -9.27 -7.41 3.69
CA SER A 291 -10.72 -7.52 3.52
C SER A 291 -11.48 -6.34 4.16
N CYS A 292 -10.85 -5.60 5.07
CA CYS A 292 -11.46 -4.52 5.85
C CYS A 292 -10.87 -3.14 5.53
N VAL A 293 -9.91 -3.03 4.61
CA VAL A 293 -9.38 -1.72 4.21
C VAL A 293 -10.50 -0.84 3.64
N LYS A 294 -10.55 0.41 4.10
CA LYS A 294 -11.50 1.39 3.61
C LYS A 294 -11.11 1.81 2.19
N ARG A 295 -12.12 1.92 1.32
CA ARG A 295 -11.95 2.50 -0.02
C ARG A 295 -12.50 3.91 -0.02
N LEU A 296 -11.78 4.82 -0.62
CA LEU A 296 -12.21 6.20 -0.81
C LEU A 296 -13.29 6.26 -1.89
N THR A 297 -14.30 7.08 -1.64
CA THR A 297 -15.30 7.45 -2.66
C THR A 297 -14.82 8.75 -3.32
N PRO A 298 -14.80 8.86 -4.65
CA PRO A 298 -14.25 10.01 -5.36
C PRO A 298 -14.96 11.34 -5.12
#